data_AF-A0A368FA04-F1
#
_entry.id   AF-A0A368FA04-F1
#
_cell.length_a   1.000
_cell.length_b   1.000
_cell.length_c   1.000
_cell.angle_alpha   90.00
_cell.angle_beta   90.00
_cell.angle_gamma   90.00
#
_symmetry.space_group_name_H-M   'P 1'
#
loop_
_entity.id
_entity.type
_entity.pdbx_description
1 polymer ?
#
loop_
_entity_poly.entity_id
_entity_poly.type
_entity_poly.pdbx_seq_one_letter_code
_entity_poly.pdbx_strand_id
1 'polypeptide(L)'
;MGFDKSNENIYWLWADDNNDLGKFIMFPISSPRRQTTLFQPEKGEIGAVFWNFTERSPLAVSEVYHKHEWYVLNETAMDDMQVIVDYNPTASPYIVSYSVDQELILLAYDSAEKPFNVYLYRRANKSIELLFNTKPSLQGYRFNSMVGLVYTARDGLPIQAYLSLPPDVSTSKPTLFCHKTSTNNDTILT
;
A
#
# COMPACT_ATOMS: atom_id res chain seq x y z
N MET A 1 -12.15 -1.17 -7.24
CA MET A 1 -13.16 -1.86 -8.08
C MET A 1 -14.29 -0.89 -8.35
N GLY A 2 -14.97 -1.00 -9.50
CA GLY A 2 -15.98 -0.05 -9.94
C GLY A 2 -16.25 -0.16 -11.44
N PHE A 3 -16.98 0.81 -12.00
CA PHE A 3 -17.25 0.92 -13.44
C PHE A 3 -16.48 2.08 -14.04
N ASP A 4 -16.15 1.97 -15.32
CA ASP A 4 -15.65 3.09 -16.10
C ASP A 4 -16.74 4.16 -16.37
N LYS A 5 -16.36 5.25 -17.03
CA LYS A 5 -17.26 6.38 -17.28
C LYS A 5 -18.47 6.00 -18.14
N SER A 6 -18.31 5.09 -19.10
CA SER A 6 -19.40 4.61 -19.96
C SER A 6 -20.30 3.58 -19.29
N ASN A 7 -19.87 2.99 -18.17
CA ASN A 7 -20.48 1.81 -17.52
C ASN A 7 -20.52 0.58 -18.44
N GLU A 8 -19.56 0.48 -19.36
CA GLU A 8 -19.42 -0.68 -20.23
C GLU A 8 -18.34 -1.65 -19.72
N ASN A 9 -17.41 -1.15 -18.90
CA ASN A 9 -16.31 -1.93 -18.34
C ASN A 9 -16.34 -1.93 -16.81
N ILE A 10 -15.91 -3.04 -16.21
CA ILE A 10 -15.71 -3.21 -14.78
C ILE A 10 -14.21 -3.26 -14.48
N TYR A 11 -13.79 -2.51 -13.47
CA TYR A 11 -12.50 -2.67 -12.81
C TYR A 11 -12.63 -3.63 -11.63
N TRP A 12 -11.76 -4.65 -11.57
CA TRP A 12 -11.86 -5.73 -10.61
C TRP A 12 -10.50 -6.16 -10.05
N LEU A 13 -10.50 -6.69 -8.82
CA LEU A 13 -9.34 -7.41 -8.25
C LEU A 13 -9.55 -8.90 -8.46
N TRP A 14 -8.72 -9.50 -9.31
CA TRP A 14 -8.93 -10.85 -9.83
C TRP A 14 -7.75 -11.76 -9.47
N ALA A 15 -8.02 -12.82 -8.72
CA ALA A 15 -7.08 -13.92 -8.55
C ALA A 15 -7.27 -14.92 -9.70
N ASP A 16 -6.18 -15.49 -10.21
CA ASP A 16 -6.23 -16.60 -11.15
C ASP A 16 -5.52 -17.83 -10.59
N ASP A 17 -5.79 -19.00 -11.18
CA ASP A 17 -5.29 -20.28 -10.65
C ASP A 17 -3.75 -20.43 -10.76
N ASN A 18 -3.06 -19.48 -11.39
CA ASN A 18 -1.62 -19.57 -11.66
C ASN A 18 -0.78 -18.62 -10.78
N ASN A 19 -1.40 -17.76 -9.98
CA ASN A 19 -0.71 -16.83 -9.10
C ASN A 19 -1.50 -16.62 -7.81
N ASP A 20 -0.83 -16.70 -6.67
CA ASP A 20 -1.42 -16.45 -5.36
C ASP A 20 -1.83 -14.98 -5.15
N LEU A 21 -1.30 -14.05 -5.95
CA LEU A 21 -1.57 -12.60 -5.85
C LEU A 21 -2.69 -12.14 -6.79
N GLY A 22 -3.62 -11.35 -6.24
CA GLY A 22 -4.70 -10.72 -7.00
C GLY A 22 -4.19 -9.67 -7.98
N LYS A 23 -4.66 -9.71 -9.23
CA LYS A 23 -4.35 -8.75 -10.29
C LYS A 23 -5.36 -7.63 -10.31
N PHE A 24 -4.96 -6.41 -10.68
CA PHE A 24 -5.90 -5.36 -11.02
C PHE A 24 -6.24 -5.47 -12.50
N ILE A 25 -7.49 -5.73 -12.82
CA ILE A 25 -7.95 -5.95 -14.20
C ILE A 25 -9.11 -5.04 -14.57
N MET A 26 -9.36 -4.96 -15.87
CA MET A 26 -10.58 -4.39 -16.45
C MET A 26 -11.17 -5.36 -17.48
N PHE A 27 -12.50 -5.44 -17.57
CA PHE A 27 -13.17 -6.21 -18.62
C PHE A 27 -14.54 -5.61 -19.01
N PRO A 28 -15.00 -5.82 -20.27
CA PRO A 28 -16.34 -5.42 -20.68
C PRO A 28 -17.42 -6.27 -19.99
N ILE A 29 -18.50 -5.64 -19.53
CA ILE A 29 -19.64 -6.33 -18.90
C ILE A 29 -20.26 -7.35 -19.86
N SER A 30 -20.32 -7.01 -21.14
CA SER A 30 -20.85 -7.88 -22.21
C SER A 30 -19.95 -9.09 -22.52
N SER A 31 -18.71 -9.09 -22.04
CA SER A 31 -17.76 -10.19 -22.26
C SER A 31 -16.74 -10.28 -21.11
N PRO A 32 -17.13 -10.81 -19.93
CA PRO A 32 -16.27 -10.87 -18.75
C PRO A 32 -14.98 -11.68 -18.92
N ARG A 33 -14.92 -12.54 -19.95
CA ARG A 33 -13.72 -13.32 -20.30
C ARG A 33 -12.66 -12.50 -21.04
N ARG A 34 -13.00 -11.31 -21.58
CA ARG A 34 -12.05 -10.43 -22.29
C ARG A 34 -11.40 -9.47 -21.31
N GLN A 35 -10.54 -10.02 -20.46
CA GLN A 35 -9.87 -9.28 -19.40
C GLN A 35 -8.61 -8.60 -19.92
N THR A 36 -8.35 -7.39 -19.43
CA THR A 36 -7.11 -6.63 -19.61
C THR A 36 -6.48 -6.41 -18.24
N THR A 37 -5.24 -6.84 -18.06
CA THR A 37 -4.50 -6.57 -16.83
C THR A 37 -4.01 -5.13 -16.83
N LEU A 38 -4.39 -4.38 -15.80
CA LEU A 38 -3.92 -3.02 -15.57
C LEU A 38 -2.70 -3.00 -14.65
N PHE A 39 -2.64 -3.92 -13.69
CA PHE A 39 -1.50 -4.08 -12.81
C PHE A 39 -1.38 -5.53 -12.33
N GLN A 40 -0.14 -6.01 -12.29
CA GLN A 40 0.23 -7.31 -11.77
C GLN A 40 1.20 -7.09 -10.61
N PRO A 41 0.79 -7.41 -9.37
CA PRO A 41 1.72 -7.40 -8.24
C PRO A 41 2.80 -8.46 -8.41
N GLU A 42 3.99 -8.16 -7.90
CA GLU A 42 5.15 -9.07 -7.97
C GLU A 42 5.42 -9.79 -6.65
N LYS A 43 5.09 -9.18 -5.51
CA LYS A 43 5.49 -9.65 -4.18
C LYS A 43 4.34 -9.65 -3.19
N GLY A 44 3.57 -8.56 -3.17
CA GLY A 44 2.53 -8.27 -2.18
C GLY A 44 1.14 -8.13 -2.77
N GLU A 45 0.17 -7.93 -1.90
CA GLU A 45 -1.22 -7.73 -2.30
C GLU A 45 -1.46 -6.29 -2.75
N ILE A 46 -2.49 -6.09 -3.57
CA ILE A 46 -2.95 -4.75 -3.90
C ILE A 46 -3.59 -4.12 -2.66
N GLY A 47 -3.04 -2.99 -2.21
CA GLY A 47 -3.53 -2.26 -1.05
C GLY A 47 -4.68 -1.32 -1.40
N ALA A 48 -4.43 -0.37 -2.30
CA ALA A 48 -5.37 0.68 -2.66
C ALA A 48 -5.26 1.05 -4.15
N VAL A 49 -6.29 1.71 -4.66
CA VAL A 49 -6.27 2.33 -5.99
C VAL A 49 -6.64 3.80 -5.81
N PHE A 50 -5.83 4.69 -6.38
CA PHE A 50 -6.10 6.12 -6.45
C PHE A 50 -6.93 6.40 -7.70
N TRP A 51 -8.14 6.95 -7.54
CA TRP A 51 -9.10 7.13 -8.63
C TRP A 51 -9.29 8.59 -9.02
N ASN A 52 -9.41 8.85 -10.31
CA ASN A 52 -10.09 10.03 -10.81
C ASN A 52 -11.61 9.80 -10.79
N PHE A 53 -12.34 10.53 -9.94
CA PHE A 53 -13.79 10.35 -9.80
C PHE A 53 -14.59 10.92 -10.98
N THR A 54 -14.07 11.94 -11.67
CA THR A 54 -14.72 12.56 -12.83
C THR A 54 -14.58 11.68 -14.07
N GLU A 55 -13.37 11.18 -14.32
CA GLU A 55 -13.09 10.28 -15.44
C GLU A 55 -13.39 8.81 -15.12
N ARG A 56 -13.70 8.49 -13.86
CA ARG A 56 -13.91 7.14 -13.34
C ARG A 56 -12.84 6.15 -13.78
N SER A 57 -11.58 6.60 -13.69
CA SER A 57 -10.43 5.86 -14.15
C SER A 57 -9.36 5.79 -13.05
N PRO A 58 -8.58 4.69 -12.99
CA PRO A 58 -7.51 4.56 -12.02
C PRO A 58 -6.31 5.42 -12.44
N LEU A 59 -5.67 6.06 -11.46
CA LEU A 59 -4.49 6.88 -11.63
C LEU A 59 -3.22 6.18 -11.16
N ALA A 60 -3.31 5.51 -10.01
CA ALA A 60 -2.23 4.72 -9.43
C ALA A 60 -2.81 3.57 -8.61
N VAL A 61 -2.01 2.55 -8.37
CA VAL A 61 -2.33 1.39 -7.53
C VAL A 61 -1.19 1.17 -6.55
N SER A 62 -1.49 0.71 -5.34
CA SER A 62 -0.47 0.35 -4.38
C SER A 62 -0.32 -1.15 -4.18
N GLU A 63 0.91 -1.58 -3.96
CA GLU A 63 1.28 -2.92 -3.54
C GLU A 63 1.77 -2.87 -2.09
N VAL A 64 1.35 -3.85 -1.28
CA VAL A 64 1.70 -3.96 0.13
C VAL A 64 2.41 -5.28 0.38
N TYR A 65 3.71 -5.16 0.67
CA TYR A 65 4.56 -6.27 1.11
C TYR A 65 5.18 -5.90 2.46
N HIS A 66 6.47 -5.55 2.48
CA HIS A 66 7.15 -4.95 3.63
C HIS A 66 6.98 -3.43 3.73
N LYS A 67 6.67 -2.80 2.59
CA LYS A 67 6.37 -1.38 2.46
C LYS A 67 5.11 -1.25 1.59
N HIS A 68 4.45 -0.10 1.74
CA HIS A 68 3.34 0.28 0.88
C HIS A 68 3.87 1.16 -0.24
N GLU A 69 3.91 0.62 -1.46
CA GLU A 69 4.53 1.24 -2.63
C GLU A 69 3.46 1.57 -3.68
N TRP A 70 3.56 2.73 -4.35
CA TRP A 70 2.62 3.14 -5.37
C TRP A 70 3.21 2.98 -6.78
N TYR A 71 2.35 2.54 -7.71
CA TYR A 71 2.65 2.36 -9.12
C TYR A 71 1.66 3.20 -9.94
N VAL A 72 2.20 4.07 -10.78
CA VAL A 72 1.41 4.97 -11.62
C VAL A 72 0.83 4.19 -12.80
N LEU A 73 -0.50 4.27 -12.96
CA LEU A 73 -1.25 3.66 -14.07
C LEU A 73 -1.62 4.68 -15.15
N ASN A 74 -1.67 5.96 -14.77
CA ASN A 74 -1.97 7.07 -15.67
C ASN A 74 -0.96 8.20 -15.43
N GLU A 75 -0.26 8.60 -16.50
CA GLU A 75 0.81 9.61 -16.44
C GLU A 75 0.36 10.96 -15.88
N THR A 76 -0.94 11.28 -15.92
CA THR A 76 -1.50 12.52 -15.33
C THR A 76 -1.30 12.62 -13.81
N ALA A 77 -0.99 11.51 -13.12
CA ALA A 77 -0.67 11.49 -11.70
C ALA A 77 0.84 11.39 -11.41
N MET A 78 1.70 11.21 -12.43
CA MET A 78 3.12 10.92 -12.25
C MET A 78 3.82 11.99 -11.39
N ASP A 79 3.62 13.26 -11.75
CA ASP A 79 4.21 14.41 -11.08
C ASP A 79 3.84 14.51 -9.60
N ASP A 80 2.57 14.26 -9.28
CA ASP A 80 2.08 14.36 -7.91
C ASP A 80 2.56 13.18 -7.08
N MET A 81 2.52 11.98 -7.66
CA MET A 81 3.00 10.77 -6.99
C MET A 81 4.51 10.85 -6.70
N GLN A 82 5.29 11.46 -7.59
CA GLN A 82 6.72 11.71 -7.35
C GLN A 82 6.92 12.61 -6.13
N VAL A 83 6.19 13.73 -6.04
CA VAL A 83 6.26 14.62 -4.87
C VAL A 83 5.84 13.92 -3.58
N ILE A 84 4.76 13.14 -3.64
CA ILE A 84 4.22 12.40 -2.49
C ILE A 84 5.25 11.39 -1.96
N VAL A 85 5.92 10.66 -2.85
CA VAL A 85 6.95 9.68 -2.48
C VAL A 85 8.22 10.37 -1.96
N ASP A 86 8.70 11.40 -2.65
CA ASP A 86 9.96 12.08 -2.32
C ASP A 86 9.89 12.91 -1.04
N TYR A 87 8.70 13.33 -0.60
CA TYR A 87 8.53 14.12 0.61
C TYR A 87 9.06 13.41 1.86
N ASN A 88 8.93 12.08 1.92
CA ASN A 88 9.50 11.29 2.99
C ASN A 88 9.96 9.90 2.50
N PRO A 89 11.19 9.79 1.97
CA PRO A 89 11.70 8.55 1.37
C PRO A 89 11.92 7.42 2.39
N THR A 90 11.83 7.71 3.69
CA THR A 90 11.99 6.74 4.77
C THR A 90 10.67 6.13 5.23
N ALA A 91 9.54 6.62 4.72
CA ALA A 91 8.19 6.19 5.10
C ALA A 91 7.38 5.81 3.86
N SER A 92 6.32 5.03 4.06
CA SER A 92 5.41 4.65 2.97
C SER A 92 4.23 5.62 2.92
N PRO A 93 3.99 6.32 1.78
CA PRO A 93 2.87 7.23 1.67
C PRO A 93 1.55 6.48 1.49
N TYR A 94 0.54 6.90 2.24
CA TYR A 94 -0.85 6.47 2.13
C TYR A 94 -1.71 7.66 1.69
N ILE A 95 -2.55 7.45 0.68
CA ILE A 95 -3.60 8.39 0.31
C ILE A 95 -4.82 8.04 1.17
N VAL A 96 -5.12 8.89 2.15
CA VAL A 96 -6.21 8.68 3.12
C VAL A 96 -7.55 9.04 2.50
N SER A 97 -7.61 10.19 1.82
CA SER A 97 -8.78 10.67 1.09
C SER A 97 -8.39 11.85 0.20
N TYR A 98 -9.26 12.27 -0.70
CA TYR A 98 -9.02 13.43 -1.57
C TYR A 98 -10.34 14.05 -2.03
N SER A 99 -10.30 15.34 -2.40
CA SER A 99 -11.44 16.03 -2.98
C SER A 99 -11.81 15.44 -4.34
N VAL A 100 -13.06 15.66 -4.78
CA VAL A 100 -13.56 15.12 -6.06
C VAL A 100 -12.74 15.62 -7.26
N ASP A 101 -12.29 16.88 -7.22
CA ASP A 101 -11.39 17.50 -8.19
C ASP A 101 -9.91 17.15 -7.99
N GLN A 102 -9.58 16.41 -6.92
CA GLN A 102 -8.22 15.98 -6.56
C GLN A 102 -7.23 17.13 -6.27
N GLU A 103 -7.72 18.36 -6.06
CA GLU A 103 -6.88 19.51 -5.71
C GLU A 103 -6.34 19.43 -4.27
N LEU A 104 -7.06 18.72 -3.40
CA LEU A 104 -6.70 18.49 -2.00
C LEU A 104 -6.62 16.98 -1.75
N ILE A 105 -5.45 16.52 -1.32
CA ILE A 105 -5.20 15.11 -0.99
C ILE A 105 -4.75 15.02 0.47
N LEU A 106 -5.48 14.25 1.28
CA LEU A 106 -5.02 13.88 2.61
C LEU A 106 -4.05 12.71 2.51
N LEU A 107 -2.86 12.93 3.03
CA LEU A 107 -1.79 11.94 3.06
C LEU A 107 -1.53 11.51 4.49
N ALA A 108 -1.07 10.28 4.65
CA ALA A 108 -0.35 9.87 5.83
C ALA A 108 0.94 9.17 5.42
N TYR A 109 1.92 9.15 6.31
CA TYR A 109 3.18 8.44 6.10
C TYR A 109 3.33 7.39 7.18
N ASP A 110 3.36 6.14 6.76
CA ASP A 110 3.59 5.00 7.64
C ASP A 110 5.07 4.74 7.81
N SER A 111 5.50 4.63 9.06
CA SER A 111 6.87 4.37 9.43
C SER A 111 6.88 3.59 10.75
N ALA A 112 7.77 2.62 10.85
CA ALA A 112 8.04 1.93 12.11
C ALA A 112 8.51 2.88 13.22
N GLU A 113 9.08 4.03 12.83
CA GLU A 113 9.78 4.92 13.75
C GLU A 113 8.96 6.12 14.21
N LYS A 114 7.84 6.42 13.53
CA LYS A 114 7.03 7.60 13.80
C LYS A 114 5.53 7.26 13.75
N PRO A 115 4.71 7.86 14.64
CA PRO A 115 3.26 7.71 14.55
C PRO A 115 2.71 8.25 13.22
N PHE A 116 1.56 7.71 12.79
CA PHE A 116 0.78 8.24 11.68
C PHE A 116 0.52 9.74 11.90
N ASN A 117 1.10 10.58 11.05
CA ASN A 117 0.77 11.98 10.92
C ASN A 117 -0.13 12.14 9.70
N VAL A 118 -1.10 13.06 9.80
CA VAL A 118 -1.96 13.41 8.67
C VAL A 118 -1.48 14.72 8.08
N TYR A 119 -1.30 14.74 6.78
CA TYR A 119 -0.83 15.87 5.99
C TYR A 119 -1.86 16.23 4.94
N LEU A 120 -1.87 17.49 4.53
CA LEU A 120 -2.62 17.99 3.40
C LEU A 120 -1.66 18.30 2.26
N TYR A 121 -1.84 17.61 1.15
CA TYR A 121 -1.21 17.95 -0.12
C TYR A 121 -2.13 18.83 -0.96
N ARG A 122 -1.61 19.97 -1.39
CA ARG A 122 -2.29 20.91 -2.28
C ARG A 122 -1.66 20.78 -3.66
N ARG A 123 -2.43 20.32 -4.64
CA ARG A 123 -1.94 20.02 -5.98
C ARG A 123 -1.49 21.28 -6.73
N ALA A 124 -2.29 22.34 -6.65
CA ALA A 124 -2.05 23.63 -7.31
C ALA A 124 -0.63 24.22 -7.13
N ASN A 125 0.02 23.98 -5.99
CA ASN A 125 1.38 24.46 -5.70
C ASN A 125 2.34 23.33 -5.25
N LYS A 126 1.91 22.07 -5.36
CA LYS A 126 2.64 20.87 -4.93
C LYS A 126 3.17 20.94 -3.49
N SER A 127 2.43 21.56 -2.57
CA SER A 127 2.85 21.73 -1.17
C SER A 127 2.26 20.65 -0.26
N ILE A 128 3.07 20.10 0.66
CA ILE A 128 2.61 19.17 1.72
C ILE A 128 2.74 19.86 3.07
N GLU A 129 1.60 19.98 3.78
CA GLU A 129 1.47 20.64 5.07
C GLU A 129 1.03 19.63 6.14
N LEU A 130 1.68 19.62 7.31
CA LEU A 130 1.21 18.81 8.45
C LEU A 130 -0.10 19.39 8.98
N LEU A 131 -1.16 18.56 9.06
CA LEU A 131 -2.42 18.97 9.69
C LEU A 131 -2.41 18.64 11.19
N PHE A 132 -2.17 17.38 11.53
CA PHE A 132 -2.15 16.92 12.92
C PHE A 132 -1.42 15.59 13.10
N ASN A 133 -0.99 15.33 14.33
CA ASN A 133 -0.43 14.05 14.76
C ASN A 133 -1.54 13.21 15.40
N THR A 134 -1.68 11.94 15.00
CA THR A 134 -2.76 11.07 15.52
C THR A 134 -2.51 10.57 16.95
N LYS A 135 -1.26 10.59 17.43
CA LYS A 135 -0.82 10.11 18.74
C LYS A 135 0.25 11.03 19.34
N PRO A 136 -0.10 12.28 19.71
CA PRO A 136 0.89 13.28 20.13
C PRO A 136 1.67 12.85 21.38
N SER A 137 1.08 12.05 22.26
CA SER A 137 1.73 11.47 23.44
C SER A 137 2.94 10.59 23.09
N LEU A 138 3.05 10.11 21.85
CA LEU A 138 4.13 9.24 21.40
C LEU A 138 5.32 9.99 20.77
N GLN A 139 5.22 11.30 20.54
CA GLN A 139 6.27 12.06 19.85
C GLN A 139 7.61 12.11 20.60
N GLY A 140 7.59 12.01 21.92
CA GLY A 140 8.80 12.02 22.75
C GLY A 140 9.53 10.68 22.83
N TYR A 141 8.98 9.61 22.23
CA TYR A 141 9.56 8.27 22.31
C TYR A 141 10.37 7.94 21.06
N ARG A 142 11.54 7.34 21.26
CA ARG A 142 12.32 6.72 20.18
C ARG A 142 11.81 5.31 19.96
N PHE A 143 11.21 5.08 18.79
CA PHE A 143 10.75 3.77 18.36
C PHE A 143 11.92 2.94 17.81
N ASN A 144 11.78 1.62 17.87
CA ASN A 144 12.72 0.68 17.27
C ASN A 144 12.54 0.67 15.75
N SER A 145 13.64 0.54 15.01
CA SER A 145 13.56 0.28 13.57
C SER A 145 13.07 -1.16 13.34
N MET A 146 12.21 -1.33 12.34
CA MET A 146 11.78 -2.64 11.85
C MET A 146 12.37 -2.89 10.46
N VAL A 147 13.03 -4.03 10.30
CA VAL A 147 13.59 -4.47 9.02
C VAL A 147 12.77 -5.65 8.50
N GLY A 148 12.11 -5.47 7.36
CA GLY A 148 11.44 -6.56 6.65
C GLY A 148 12.47 -7.53 6.06
N LEU A 149 12.24 -8.83 6.20
CA LEU A 149 13.07 -9.88 5.63
C LEU A 149 12.21 -11.04 5.13
N VAL A 150 12.76 -11.77 4.17
CA VAL A 150 12.15 -12.97 3.60
C VAL A 150 13.11 -14.13 3.84
N TYR A 151 12.59 -15.25 4.33
CA TYR A 151 13.36 -16.49 4.46
C TYR A 151 12.60 -17.67 3.88
N THR A 152 13.33 -18.66 3.38
CA THR A 152 12.75 -19.88 2.81
C THR A 152 12.49 -20.91 3.90
N ALA A 153 11.26 -21.40 3.97
CA ALA A 153 10.87 -22.47 4.87
C ALA A 153 11.35 -23.85 4.37
N ARG A 154 11.18 -24.87 5.21
CA ARG A 154 11.64 -26.25 4.90
C ARG A 154 10.95 -26.88 3.69
N ASP A 155 9.76 -26.42 3.36
CA ASP A 155 8.96 -26.84 2.20
C ASP A 155 9.29 -26.04 0.92
N GLY A 156 10.23 -25.09 1.01
CA GLY A 156 10.63 -24.23 -0.11
C GLY A 156 9.80 -22.95 -0.24
N LEU A 157 8.77 -22.73 0.58
CA LEU A 157 7.92 -21.54 0.51
C LEU A 157 8.59 -20.32 1.17
N PRO A 158 8.47 -19.12 0.59
CA PRO A 158 8.97 -17.89 1.21
C PRO A 158 8.05 -17.46 2.37
N ILE A 159 8.66 -17.13 3.52
CA ILE A 159 7.98 -16.53 4.67
C ILE A 159 8.44 -15.10 4.85
N GLN A 160 7.48 -14.18 4.90
CA GLN A 160 7.68 -12.79 5.27
C GLN A 160 7.82 -12.65 6.78
N ALA A 161 8.83 -11.92 7.23
CA ALA A 161 9.04 -11.60 8.64
C ALA A 161 9.56 -10.17 8.82
N TYR A 162 9.50 -9.71 10.06
CA TYR A 162 10.05 -8.42 10.47
C TYR A 162 10.98 -8.63 11.66
N LEU A 163 12.14 -7.99 11.61
CA LEU A 163 13.10 -7.93 12.69
C LEU A 163 13.04 -6.55 13.34
N SER A 164 12.59 -6.50 14.59
CA SER A 164 12.66 -5.29 15.42
C SER A 164 13.99 -5.27 16.17
N LEU A 165 14.80 -4.25 15.93
CA LEU A 165 16.10 -4.11 16.60
C LEU A 165 15.99 -3.07 17.72
N PRO A 166 16.51 -3.36 18.93
CA PRO A 166 16.62 -2.35 19.97
C PRO A 166 17.52 -1.21 19.50
N PRO A 167 17.35 0.01 20.06
CA PRO A 167 18.19 1.13 19.69
C PRO A 167 19.62 0.84 20.14
N ASP A 168 20.59 1.06 19.24
CA ASP A 168 22.02 1.12 19.58
C ASP A 168 22.69 -0.22 20.00
N VAL A 169 22.12 -1.38 19.64
CA VAL A 169 22.75 -2.70 19.93
C VAL A 169 23.01 -3.49 18.64
N SER A 170 24.26 -3.90 18.42
CA SER A 170 24.65 -4.71 17.24
C SER A 170 24.34 -6.20 17.38
N THR A 171 24.25 -6.71 18.61
CA THR A 171 24.00 -8.14 18.89
C THR A 171 23.29 -8.34 20.22
N SER A 172 21.97 -8.60 20.17
CA SER A 172 21.26 -9.25 21.27
C SER A 172 20.44 -10.40 20.69
N LYS A 173 20.39 -11.54 21.40
CA LYS A 173 19.60 -12.72 21.01
C LYS A 173 18.16 -12.28 20.66
N PRO A 174 17.73 -12.35 19.38
CA PRO A 174 16.41 -11.85 19.02
C PRO A 174 15.34 -12.75 19.65
N THR A 175 14.29 -12.13 20.19
CA THR A 175 13.09 -12.85 20.62
C THR A 175 12.17 -12.95 19.42
N LEU A 176 11.75 -14.16 19.07
CA LEU A 176 10.86 -14.39 17.95
C LEU A 176 9.40 -14.27 18.42
N PHE A 177 8.68 -13.30 17.85
CA PHE A 177 7.24 -13.21 17.97
C PHE A 177 6.61 -13.66 16.66
N CYS A 178 5.85 -14.76 16.70
CA CYS A 178 5.08 -15.22 15.55
C CYS A 178 3.60 -14.96 15.82
N HIS A 179 2.96 -14.20 14.93
CA HIS A 179 1.51 -14.10 14.87
C HIS A 179 1.04 -14.67 13.53
N LYS A 180 0.11 -15.62 13.57
CA LYS A 180 -0.46 -16.24 12.37
C LYS A 180 -1.27 -15.17 11.63
N THR A 181 -0.90 -14.84 10.40
CA THR A 181 -1.77 -14.06 9.51
C THR A 181 -2.96 -14.94 9.13
N SER A 182 -4.15 -14.55 9.58
CA SER A 182 -5.37 -15.33 9.34
C SER A 182 -5.87 -15.12 7.92
N THR A 183 -5.65 -16.10 7.05
CA THR A 183 -6.55 -16.34 5.90
C THR A 183 -7.21 -17.71 5.92
N ASN A 184 -6.93 -18.60 6.88
CA ASN A 184 -7.71 -19.83 7.07
C ASN A 184 -7.80 -20.26 8.56
N ASN A 185 -9.05 -20.43 9.00
CA ASN A 185 -9.49 -21.02 10.26
C ASN A 185 -9.23 -22.53 10.26
N ASP A 186 -7.97 -22.94 10.39
CA ASP A 186 -7.67 -24.31 10.81
C ASP A 186 -7.06 -24.31 12.22
N THR A 187 -7.88 -24.88 13.10
CA THR A 187 -7.63 -25.23 14.50
C THR A 187 -6.37 -26.07 14.62
N ILE A 188 -5.42 -25.60 15.44
CA ILE A 188 -4.29 -26.43 15.88
C ILE A 188 -4.87 -27.47 16.85
N LEU A 189 -4.95 -28.72 16.42
CA LEU A 189 -5.07 -29.84 17.35
C LEU A 189 -3.70 -30.02 18.03
N THR A 190 -3.73 -29.95 19.35
CA THR A 190 -2.65 -30.29 20.29
C THR A 190 -2.13 -31.70 20.10
#